data_AF-F3PQM3-F1
#
_entry.id   AF-F3PQM3-F1
#
_cell.length_a   1.000
_cell.length_b   1.000
_cell.length_c   1.000
_cell.angle_alpha   90.00
_cell.angle_beta   90.00
_cell.angle_gamma   90.00
#
_symmetry.space_group_name_H-M   'P 1'
#
loop_
_entity.id
_entity.type
_entity.pdbx_description
1 polymer ?
#
loop_
_entity_poly.entity_id
_entity_poly.type
_entity_poly.pdbx_seq_one_letter_code
_entity_poly.pdbx_strand_id
1 'polypeptide(L)'
;MKYLIFIYTFLYINCMGVTAREKMTIGSDSIYTEQYITKIYMSDPKLSLKLLDEAEDRKAMPLCLINDLRSMAYRQMYQNKLAFIYARKAYELDSVANNNPAHLLKVTTDLAELAVLLSMHKESMYYATQGIRQAQKNRNLQAEGKLLFCIGENKRMLSFVEEGYECFDKAIKLLDNTRNIEGMAMLSYFFGVKMSYLMDDGRLKEALTLGLRREKLLNEMKSSEKAPELYLDQQYAYLYSKLAYIYYNLGRYSLAADFYEKFQGTAAASTPDGKYDATPYLFAIGQYQAVLDNCYDLKNVFKQQDTINYQYRGILQKEIKACLALKRYDQVAALREAVIKVSDSMYLREKDAAAIELDAIYEVNEKEARIVEQDFQLKVRNISLVFIVGITLLALFFLWRIWLQNCTIKNKNRALVQYINEELAFQKEIDESQKQPDLLEQSGDCVSLSDSELEETVSSNNETECEVNKVIFQKLDFLIKKEKLYLSADLTRDDLVKRVRVNNTRFAKMIKENTGTNLSGYLNSLRLNYAIQLLKEHPEYTLRAIAESSGINSMPTFHNLFRSKTGMTPLEFKNAQSEFDNK
;
A
#
# COMPACT_ATOMS: atom_id res chain seq x y z
N MET A 1 2.02 44.29 -28.88
CA MET A 1 2.84 43.59 -29.90
C MET A 1 2.47 42.12 -29.81
N LYS A 2 2.36 41.40 -30.96
CA LYS A 2 2.06 39.95 -31.15
C LYS A 2 0.89 39.75 -32.12
N TYR A 3 1.19 39.34 -33.35
CA TYR A 3 0.27 38.84 -34.36
C TYR A 3 -0.28 37.49 -33.92
N LEU A 4 -1.31 37.58 -33.09
CA LEU A 4 -2.09 36.43 -32.66
C LEU A 4 -2.53 35.53 -33.83
N ILE A 5 -2.26 34.24 -33.62
CA ILE A 5 -2.54 33.13 -34.52
C ILE A 5 -4.00 32.73 -34.35
N PHE A 6 -4.77 32.82 -35.42
CA PHE A 6 -5.92 31.95 -35.53
C PHE A 6 -5.40 30.55 -35.73
N ILE A 7 -5.46 29.76 -34.66
CA ILE A 7 -5.31 28.31 -34.73
C ILE A 7 -6.41 27.88 -35.69
N TYR A 8 -6.03 27.61 -36.94
CA TYR A 8 -6.83 26.76 -37.81
C TYR A 8 -6.98 25.48 -37.01
N THR A 9 -8.16 25.27 -36.43
CA THR A 9 -8.46 24.08 -35.66
C THR A 9 -7.97 22.89 -36.45
N PHE A 10 -7.18 22.03 -35.80
CA PHE A 10 -6.72 20.79 -36.40
C PHE A 10 -7.95 20.03 -36.92
N LEU A 11 -8.19 20.12 -38.22
CA LEU A 11 -9.32 19.49 -38.90
C LEU A 11 -9.00 18.01 -38.94
N TYR A 12 -9.75 17.21 -38.17
CA TYR A 12 -9.83 15.78 -38.41
C TYR A 12 -10.51 15.59 -39.77
N ILE A 13 -9.70 15.57 -40.84
CA ILE A 13 -10.15 15.13 -42.16
C ILE A 13 -10.32 13.61 -42.05
N ASN A 14 -11.51 13.16 -41.65
CA ASN A 14 -11.92 11.80 -41.97
C ASN A 14 -12.11 11.76 -43.50
N CYS A 15 -11.11 11.22 -44.19
CA CYS A 15 -11.12 11.04 -45.64
C CYS A 15 -12.29 10.15 -46.07
N MET A 16 -13.38 10.75 -46.57
CA MET A 16 -14.18 10.18 -47.66
C MET A 16 -14.79 11.31 -48.50
N GLY A 17 -14.15 11.56 -49.64
CA GLY A 17 -14.70 12.08 -50.90
C GLY A 17 -15.73 13.20 -50.82
N VAL A 18 -15.31 14.41 -51.15
CA VAL A 18 -16.22 15.39 -51.77
C VAL A 18 -16.48 14.89 -53.19
N THR A 19 -17.64 14.29 -53.42
CA THR A 19 -18.23 14.19 -54.76
C THR A 19 -19.61 14.80 -54.74
N ALA A 20 -19.97 15.32 -55.91
CA ALA A 20 -21.14 16.12 -56.22
C ALA A 20 -22.45 15.60 -55.62
N ARG A 21 -23.39 16.54 -55.49
CA ARG A 21 -24.79 16.41 -55.07
C ARG A 21 -25.52 15.30 -55.85
N GLU A 22 -25.29 14.05 -55.49
CA GLU A 22 -26.07 12.91 -55.97
C GLU A 22 -27.19 12.63 -54.99
N LYS A 23 -28.42 12.72 -55.50
CA LYS A 23 -29.67 12.49 -54.78
C LYS A 23 -29.80 10.97 -54.58
N MET A 24 -29.01 10.41 -53.67
CA MET A 24 -29.10 8.99 -53.32
C MET A 24 -30.30 8.81 -52.40
N THR A 25 -31.31 8.08 -52.86
CA THR A 25 -32.48 7.67 -52.07
C THR A 25 -32.01 6.73 -50.96
N ILE A 26 -32.02 7.22 -49.72
CA ILE A 26 -31.48 6.56 -48.53
C ILE A 26 -32.62 5.99 -47.68
N GLY A 27 -32.51 4.71 -47.31
CA GLY A 27 -33.38 4.02 -46.34
C GLY A 27 -33.22 4.56 -44.91
N SER A 28 -34.26 4.36 -44.10
CA SER A 28 -34.64 5.17 -42.93
C SER A 28 -33.72 5.23 -41.70
N ASP A 29 -32.51 4.65 -41.69
CA ASP A 29 -31.61 4.66 -40.51
C ASP A 29 -30.17 5.16 -40.76
N SER A 30 -29.85 5.70 -41.95
CA SER A 30 -28.46 6.06 -42.30
C SER A 30 -27.96 7.41 -41.75
N ILE A 31 -28.84 8.32 -41.34
CA ILE A 31 -28.47 9.72 -41.06
C ILE A 31 -27.92 9.95 -39.64
N TYR A 32 -28.19 9.03 -38.71
CA TYR A 32 -27.72 9.10 -37.31
C TYR A 32 -26.44 8.28 -37.10
N THR A 33 -25.48 8.41 -38.01
CA THR A 33 -24.19 7.69 -37.96
C THR A 33 -23.02 8.65 -37.80
N GLU A 34 -21.95 8.22 -37.14
CA GLU A 34 -20.71 9.01 -37.00
C GLU A 34 -20.18 9.48 -38.36
N GLN A 35 -20.16 8.58 -39.35
CA GLN A 35 -19.68 8.88 -40.70
C GLN A 35 -20.51 9.98 -41.37
N TYR A 36 -21.84 9.94 -41.24
CA TYR A 36 -22.70 10.95 -41.83
C TYR A 36 -22.49 12.32 -41.16
N ILE A 37 -22.53 12.35 -39.83
CA ILE A 37 -22.39 13.60 -39.06
C ILE A 37 -21.00 14.22 -39.27
N THR A 38 -19.95 13.40 -39.33
CA THR A 38 -18.58 13.85 -39.64
C THR A 38 -18.44 14.44 -41.04
N LYS A 39 -19.28 14.05 -42.01
CA LYS A 39 -19.29 14.66 -43.34
C LYS A 39 -19.97 16.04 -43.35
N ILE A 40 -21.01 16.22 -42.54
CA ILE A 40 -21.84 17.42 -42.62
C ILE A 40 -21.47 18.52 -41.61
N TYR A 41 -20.86 18.19 -40.46
CA TYR A 41 -20.64 19.17 -39.38
C TYR A 41 -19.83 20.40 -39.78
N MET A 42 -18.94 20.28 -40.76
CA MET A 42 -18.18 21.42 -41.27
C MET A 42 -19.04 22.38 -42.08
N SER A 43 -19.99 21.84 -42.84
CA SER A 43 -20.84 22.58 -43.78
C SER A 43 -22.13 23.09 -43.13
N ASP A 44 -22.73 22.31 -42.23
CA ASP A 44 -23.92 22.68 -41.48
C ASP A 44 -23.84 22.17 -40.03
N PRO A 45 -23.06 22.85 -39.15
CA PRO A 45 -22.90 22.43 -37.76
C PRO A 45 -24.22 22.47 -36.97
N LYS A 46 -25.16 23.35 -37.33
CA LYS A 46 -26.46 23.46 -36.64
C LYS A 46 -27.33 22.24 -36.93
N LEU A 47 -27.39 21.81 -38.19
CA LEU A 47 -28.07 20.58 -38.56
C LEU A 47 -27.43 19.36 -37.88
N SER A 48 -26.09 19.29 -37.83
CA SER A 48 -25.39 18.22 -37.12
C SER A 48 -25.78 18.15 -35.65
N LEU A 49 -25.85 19.27 -34.94
CA LEU A 49 -26.28 19.30 -33.54
C LEU A 49 -27.71 18.78 -33.38
N LYS A 50 -28.64 19.21 -34.24
CA LYS A 50 -30.02 18.72 -34.22
C LYS A 50 -30.10 17.20 -34.44
N LEU A 51 -29.34 16.68 -35.40
CA LEU A 51 -29.29 15.24 -35.66
C LEU A 51 -28.65 14.46 -34.50
N LEU A 52 -27.69 15.06 -33.78
CA LEU A 52 -27.09 14.47 -32.58
C LEU A 52 -28.09 14.41 -31.41
N ASP A 53 -28.93 15.41 -31.25
CA ASP A 53 -30.02 15.40 -30.25
C ASP A 53 -31.02 14.27 -30.56
N GLU A 54 -31.47 14.17 -31.81
CA GLU A 54 -32.34 13.07 -32.25
C GLU A 54 -31.67 11.69 -32.13
N ALA A 55 -30.36 11.60 -32.38
CA ALA A 55 -29.59 10.36 -32.23
C ALA A 55 -29.48 9.92 -30.76
N GLU A 56 -29.36 10.87 -29.83
CA GLU A 56 -29.36 10.60 -28.38
C GLU A 56 -30.70 10.07 -27.91
N ASP A 57 -31.80 10.73 -28.28
CA ASP A 57 -33.17 10.32 -27.93
C ASP A 57 -33.48 8.90 -28.44
N ARG A 58 -33.01 8.58 -29.65
CA ARG A 58 -33.17 7.26 -30.28
C ARG A 58 -32.16 6.22 -29.80
N LYS A 59 -31.16 6.62 -29.00
CA LYS A 59 -30.01 5.78 -28.60
C LYS A 59 -29.30 5.16 -29.82
N ALA A 60 -29.22 5.92 -30.91
CA ALA A 60 -28.69 5.44 -32.19
C ALA A 60 -27.16 5.23 -32.18
N MET A 61 -26.44 5.87 -31.25
CA MET A 61 -25.00 5.71 -31.06
C MET A 61 -24.58 5.94 -29.60
N PRO A 62 -23.38 5.49 -29.18
CA PRO A 62 -22.89 5.67 -27.81
C PRO A 62 -22.80 7.14 -27.42
N LEU A 63 -23.19 7.45 -26.17
CA LEU A 63 -23.22 8.83 -25.67
C LEU A 63 -21.83 9.51 -25.69
N CYS A 64 -20.74 8.75 -25.51
CA CYS A 64 -19.39 9.29 -25.64
C CYS A 64 -19.12 9.83 -27.05
N LEU A 65 -19.56 9.11 -28.08
CA LEU A 65 -19.41 9.50 -29.49
C LEU A 65 -20.31 10.69 -29.86
N ILE A 66 -21.54 10.72 -29.33
CA ILE A 66 -22.43 11.88 -29.50
C ILE A 66 -21.76 13.13 -28.95
N ASN A 67 -21.21 13.05 -27.74
CA ASN A 67 -20.56 14.19 -27.10
C ASN A 67 -19.28 14.60 -27.84
N ASP A 68 -18.49 13.67 -28.38
CA ASP A 68 -17.35 14.00 -29.24
C ASP A 68 -17.79 14.75 -30.52
N LEU A 69 -18.82 14.26 -31.22
CA LEU A 69 -19.35 14.91 -32.42
C LEU A 69 -19.97 16.28 -32.11
N ARG A 70 -20.62 16.45 -30.95
CA ARG A 70 -21.08 17.78 -30.48
C ARG A 70 -19.90 18.70 -30.26
N SER A 71 -18.82 18.21 -29.64
CA SER A 71 -17.59 18.98 -29.46
C SER A 71 -17.06 19.49 -30.80
N MET A 72 -16.96 18.61 -31.80
CA MET A 72 -16.53 18.97 -33.16
C MET A 72 -17.43 20.04 -33.81
N ALA A 73 -18.76 19.92 -33.69
CA ALA A 73 -19.69 20.90 -34.24
C ALA A 73 -19.61 22.27 -33.54
N TYR A 74 -19.54 22.29 -32.20
CA TYR A 74 -19.38 23.53 -31.44
C TYR A 74 -18.04 24.20 -31.72
N ARG A 75 -16.97 23.42 -31.86
CA ARG A 75 -15.65 23.90 -32.23
C ARG A 75 -15.68 24.59 -33.59
N GLN A 76 -16.41 24.03 -34.55
CA GLN A 76 -16.57 24.65 -35.87
C GLN A 76 -17.37 25.96 -35.82
N MET A 77 -18.24 26.11 -34.84
CA MET A 77 -18.94 27.37 -34.56
C MET A 77 -18.13 28.30 -33.64
N TYR A 78 -16.83 28.04 -33.43
CA TYR A 78 -15.94 28.78 -32.52
C TYR A 78 -16.47 28.90 -31.06
N GLN A 79 -17.39 28.02 -30.68
CA GLN A 79 -17.91 27.91 -29.30
C GLN A 79 -17.00 26.97 -28.50
N ASN A 80 -15.74 27.36 -28.35
CA ASN A 80 -14.67 26.52 -27.80
C ASN A 80 -14.95 26.04 -26.37
N LYS A 81 -15.67 26.82 -25.55
CA LYS A 81 -16.07 26.42 -24.19
C LYS A 81 -17.09 25.29 -24.22
N LEU A 82 -18.09 25.37 -25.10
CA LEU A 82 -19.06 24.28 -25.28
C LEU A 82 -18.37 23.06 -25.85
N ALA A 83 -17.50 23.24 -26.85
CA ALA A 83 -16.69 22.15 -27.39
C ALA A 83 -15.89 21.44 -26.28
N PHE A 84 -15.20 22.21 -25.43
CA PHE A 84 -14.44 21.66 -24.30
C PHE A 84 -15.34 20.90 -23.31
N ILE A 85 -16.52 21.43 -22.96
CA ILE A 85 -17.46 20.75 -22.06
C ILE A 85 -17.91 19.41 -22.64
N TYR A 86 -18.27 19.37 -23.92
CA TYR A 86 -18.72 18.14 -24.57
C TYR A 86 -17.58 17.14 -24.78
N ALA A 87 -16.38 17.60 -25.14
CA ALA A 87 -15.18 16.75 -25.17
C ALA A 87 -14.89 16.15 -23.80
N ARG A 88 -15.05 16.92 -22.71
CA ARG A 88 -14.83 16.43 -21.35
C ARG A 88 -15.85 15.37 -20.95
N LYS A 89 -17.13 15.56 -21.31
CA LYS A 89 -18.16 14.52 -21.13
C LYS A 89 -17.81 13.23 -21.88
N ALA A 90 -17.34 13.34 -23.14
CA ALA A 90 -16.90 12.19 -23.91
C ALA A 90 -15.71 11.48 -23.24
N TYR A 91 -14.73 12.23 -22.76
CA TYR A 91 -13.56 11.73 -22.04
C TYR A 91 -13.92 11.01 -20.75
N GLU A 92 -14.79 11.60 -19.92
CA GLU A 92 -15.23 11.00 -18.65
C GLU A 92 -15.94 9.66 -18.88
N LEU A 93 -16.83 9.59 -19.87
CA LEU A 93 -17.53 8.36 -20.24
C LEU A 93 -16.57 7.27 -20.74
N ASP A 94 -15.61 7.63 -21.58
CA ASP A 94 -14.63 6.68 -22.12
C ASP A 94 -13.60 6.22 -21.08
N SER A 95 -13.17 7.12 -20.18
CA SER A 95 -12.23 6.82 -19.11
C SER A 95 -12.81 5.80 -18.13
N VAL A 96 -14.10 5.94 -17.79
CA VAL A 96 -14.81 4.98 -16.93
C VAL A 96 -15.05 3.65 -17.64
N ALA A 97 -15.45 3.69 -18.93
CA ALA A 97 -15.73 2.47 -19.68
C ALA A 97 -14.45 1.69 -20.04
N ASN A 98 -13.34 2.39 -20.31
CA ASN A 98 -12.04 1.85 -20.73
C ASN A 98 -12.08 0.87 -21.93
N ASN A 99 -13.10 1.00 -22.79
CA ASN A 99 -13.36 0.07 -23.89
C ASN A 99 -12.78 0.53 -25.24
N ASN A 100 -12.47 1.82 -25.40
CA ASN A 100 -11.94 2.39 -26.64
C ASN A 100 -10.72 3.29 -26.40
N PRO A 101 -9.52 2.72 -26.23
CA PRO A 101 -8.31 3.49 -25.94
C PRO A 101 -7.87 4.40 -27.09
N ALA A 102 -8.33 4.16 -28.32
CA ALA A 102 -8.05 5.02 -29.47
C ALA A 102 -8.91 6.29 -29.44
N HIS A 103 -10.22 6.15 -29.19
CA HIS A 103 -11.12 7.30 -29.03
C HIS A 103 -10.76 8.11 -27.78
N LEU A 104 -10.45 7.46 -26.65
CA LEU A 104 -9.97 8.16 -25.45
C LEU A 104 -8.73 9.02 -25.74
N LEU A 105 -7.76 8.50 -26.51
CA LEU A 105 -6.57 9.27 -26.89
C LEU A 105 -6.93 10.46 -27.82
N LYS A 106 -7.86 10.27 -28.76
CA LYS A 106 -8.36 11.34 -29.64
C LYS A 106 -8.97 12.47 -28.80
N VAL A 107 -9.94 12.15 -27.94
CA VAL A 107 -10.61 13.12 -27.09
C VAL A 107 -9.63 13.78 -26.10
N THR A 108 -8.64 13.05 -25.58
CA THR A 108 -7.56 13.61 -24.75
C THR A 108 -6.75 14.66 -25.52
N THR A 109 -6.46 14.38 -26.79
CA THR A 109 -5.75 15.31 -27.68
C THR A 109 -6.60 16.55 -27.96
N ASP A 110 -7.89 16.37 -28.23
CA ASP A 110 -8.83 17.47 -28.46
C ASP A 110 -9.01 18.36 -27.21
N LEU A 111 -9.06 17.76 -26.02
CA LEU A 111 -9.12 18.48 -24.75
C LEU A 111 -7.86 19.33 -24.50
N ALA A 112 -6.68 18.78 -24.78
CA ALA A 112 -5.43 19.52 -24.66
C ALA A 112 -5.44 20.75 -25.57
N GLU A 113 -5.90 20.60 -26.82
CA GLU A 113 -5.96 21.68 -27.80
C GLU A 113 -7.03 22.74 -27.48
N LEU A 114 -8.25 22.30 -27.13
CA LEU A 114 -9.33 23.20 -26.71
C LEU A 114 -8.95 23.99 -25.46
N ALA A 115 -8.20 23.38 -24.53
CA ALA A 115 -7.67 24.07 -23.37
C ALA A 115 -6.62 25.14 -23.76
N VAL A 116 -5.76 24.91 -24.76
CA VAL A 116 -4.88 25.97 -25.31
C VAL A 116 -5.73 27.14 -25.83
N LEU A 117 -6.76 26.85 -26.62
CA LEU A 117 -7.65 27.87 -27.21
C LEU A 117 -8.37 28.71 -26.15
N LEU A 118 -8.79 28.08 -25.05
CA LEU A 118 -9.45 28.72 -23.92
C LEU A 118 -8.47 29.36 -22.93
N SER A 119 -7.16 29.28 -23.20
CA SER A 119 -6.09 29.75 -22.33
C SER A 119 -6.11 29.09 -20.94
N MET A 120 -6.59 27.84 -20.89
CA MET A 120 -6.58 26.95 -19.73
C MET A 120 -5.26 26.17 -19.75
N HIS A 121 -4.15 26.87 -19.50
CA HIS A 121 -2.79 26.35 -19.71
C HIS A 121 -2.51 25.08 -18.90
N LYS A 122 -3.00 25.04 -17.67
CA LYS A 122 -2.82 23.92 -16.77
C LYS A 122 -3.58 22.68 -17.24
N GLU A 123 -4.86 22.80 -17.56
CA GLU A 123 -5.66 21.72 -18.10
C GLU A 123 -5.05 21.19 -19.39
N SER A 124 -4.57 22.08 -20.26
CA SER A 124 -3.88 21.69 -21.49
C SER A 124 -2.62 20.87 -21.21
N MET A 125 -1.77 21.32 -20.28
CA MET A 125 -0.55 20.61 -19.87
C MET A 125 -0.88 19.26 -19.22
N TYR A 126 -1.96 19.17 -18.45
CA TYR A 126 -2.43 17.93 -17.85
C TYR A 126 -2.80 16.90 -18.92
N TYR A 127 -3.73 17.24 -19.81
CA TYR A 127 -4.18 16.32 -20.86
C TYR A 127 -3.05 15.97 -21.83
N ALA A 128 -2.18 16.93 -22.17
CA ALA A 128 -1.05 16.66 -23.05
C ALA A 128 -0.05 15.68 -22.44
N THR A 129 0.28 15.86 -21.15
CA THR A 129 1.23 14.97 -20.46
C THR A 129 0.68 13.55 -20.33
N GLN A 130 -0.61 13.42 -20.00
CA GLN A 130 -1.28 12.11 -19.91
C GLN A 130 -1.36 11.44 -21.29
N GLY A 131 -1.80 12.18 -22.30
CA GLY A 131 -1.97 11.68 -23.65
C GLY A 131 -0.66 11.26 -24.33
N ILE A 132 0.48 11.92 -24.05
CA ILE A 132 1.78 11.54 -24.63
C ILE A 132 2.16 10.11 -24.26
N ARG A 133 1.99 9.73 -22.99
CA ARG A 133 2.31 8.36 -22.53
C ARG A 133 1.48 7.33 -23.28
N GLN A 134 0.19 7.61 -23.49
CA GLN A 134 -0.72 6.74 -24.23
C GLN A 134 -0.40 6.72 -25.73
N ALA A 135 -0.08 7.87 -26.33
CA ALA A 135 0.33 7.98 -27.72
C ALA A 135 1.60 7.16 -28.00
N GLN A 136 2.62 7.28 -27.13
CA GLN A 136 3.87 6.52 -27.22
C GLN A 136 3.62 5.01 -27.08
N LYS A 137 2.81 4.59 -26.10
CA LYS A 137 2.42 3.18 -25.92
C LYS A 137 1.74 2.62 -27.17
N ASN A 138 0.88 3.41 -27.81
CA ASN A 138 0.13 3.03 -29.02
C ASN A 138 0.90 3.31 -30.32
N ARG A 139 2.13 3.84 -30.25
CA ARG A 139 2.94 4.29 -31.39
C ARG A 139 2.21 5.27 -32.33
N ASN A 140 1.32 6.09 -31.78
CA ASN A 140 0.59 7.11 -32.53
C ASN A 140 1.38 8.42 -32.59
N LEU A 141 2.22 8.55 -33.62
CA LEU A 141 3.10 9.70 -33.82
C LEU A 141 2.33 11.03 -34.03
N GLN A 142 1.13 10.96 -34.63
CA GLN A 142 0.27 12.14 -34.84
C GLN A 142 -0.25 12.69 -33.52
N ALA A 143 -0.80 11.82 -32.66
CA ALA A 143 -1.26 12.22 -31.33
C ALA A 143 -0.09 12.73 -30.48
N GLU A 144 1.05 12.03 -30.48
CA GLU A 144 2.25 12.47 -29.76
C GLU A 144 2.75 13.84 -30.24
N GLY A 145 2.84 14.03 -31.56
CA GLY A 145 3.23 15.30 -32.17
C GLY A 145 2.28 16.43 -31.80
N LYS A 146 0.96 16.20 -31.86
CA LYS A 146 -0.06 17.20 -31.53
C LYS A 146 -0.02 17.61 -30.06
N LEU A 147 0.19 16.65 -29.15
CA LEU A 147 0.28 16.93 -27.72
C LEU A 147 1.58 17.65 -27.36
N LEU A 148 2.72 17.26 -27.94
CA LEU A 148 3.97 18.01 -27.81
C LEU A 148 3.83 19.43 -28.33
N PHE A 149 3.09 19.61 -29.43
CA PHE A 149 2.79 20.93 -29.96
C PHE A 149 1.99 21.77 -28.96
N CYS A 150 0.95 21.21 -28.34
CA CYS A 150 0.19 21.89 -27.29
C CYS A 150 1.08 22.30 -26.09
N ILE A 151 1.99 21.42 -25.66
CA ILE A 151 2.98 21.77 -24.62
C ILE A 151 3.83 22.96 -25.06
N GLY A 152 4.28 22.98 -26.32
CA GLY A 152 5.03 24.09 -26.89
C GLY A 152 4.25 25.41 -26.86
N GLU A 153 2.96 25.38 -27.22
CA GLU A 153 2.09 26.56 -27.18
C GLU A 153 1.93 27.08 -25.75
N ASN A 154 1.66 26.20 -24.78
CA ASN A 154 1.55 26.57 -23.38
C ASN A 154 2.86 27.18 -22.84
N LYS A 155 4.00 26.52 -23.08
CA LYS A 155 5.31 27.03 -22.66
C LYS A 155 5.58 28.44 -23.20
N ARG A 156 5.31 28.65 -24.49
CA ARG A 156 5.47 29.96 -25.12
C ARG A 156 4.54 31.01 -24.52
N MET A 157 3.28 30.67 -24.24
CA MET A 157 2.33 31.58 -23.58
C MET A 157 2.75 31.93 -22.14
N LEU A 158 3.37 30.98 -21.44
CA LEU A 158 3.97 31.15 -20.11
C LEU A 158 5.37 31.80 -20.14
N SER A 159 5.78 32.36 -21.28
CA SER A 159 7.07 33.03 -21.50
C SER A 159 8.33 32.15 -21.53
N PHE A 160 8.18 30.82 -21.55
CA PHE A 160 9.28 29.87 -21.83
C PHE A 160 9.44 29.69 -23.35
N VAL A 161 9.86 30.76 -24.03
CA VAL A 161 9.81 30.87 -25.51
C VAL A 161 10.66 29.81 -26.21
N GLU A 162 11.94 29.67 -25.87
CA GLU A 162 12.84 28.72 -26.54
C GLU A 162 12.45 27.27 -26.27
N GLU A 163 12.07 26.93 -25.04
CA GLU A 163 11.55 25.58 -24.73
C GLU A 163 10.25 25.28 -25.50
N GLY A 164 9.43 26.29 -25.75
CA GLY A 164 8.26 26.18 -26.62
C GLY A 164 8.65 25.82 -28.05
N TYR A 165 9.65 26.50 -28.62
CA TYR A 165 10.18 26.20 -29.95
C TYR A 165 10.80 24.80 -30.04
N GLU A 166 11.53 24.35 -29.03
CA GLU A 166 12.04 22.98 -28.97
C GLU A 166 10.91 21.94 -29.02
N CYS A 167 9.79 22.20 -28.36
CA CYS A 167 8.63 21.32 -28.41
C CYS A 167 8.00 21.31 -29.81
N PHE A 168 7.90 22.47 -30.48
CA PHE A 168 7.46 22.54 -31.88
C PHE A 168 8.38 21.76 -32.82
N ASP A 169 9.69 21.86 -32.62
CA ASP A 169 10.67 21.14 -33.44
C ASP A 169 10.61 19.63 -33.23
N LYS A 170 10.41 19.17 -31.99
CA LYS A 170 10.17 17.75 -31.69
C LYS A 170 8.88 17.26 -32.37
N ALA A 171 7.79 18.02 -32.25
CA ALA A 171 6.51 17.69 -32.88
C ALA A 171 6.59 17.60 -34.41
N ILE A 172 7.26 18.57 -35.05
CA ILE A 172 7.51 18.58 -36.50
C ILE A 172 8.34 17.36 -36.91
N LYS A 173 9.45 17.10 -36.20
CA LYS A 173 10.36 15.99 -36.51
C LYS A 173 9.67 14.62 -36.46
N LEU A 174 8.71 14.42 -35.57
CA LEU A 174 7.91 13.18 -35.51
C LEU A 174 7.12 12.93 -36.80
N LEU A 175 6.72 13.99 -37.51
CA LEU A 175 5.85 13.92 -38.67
C LEU A 175 6.56 14.15 -40.01
N ASP A 176 7.86 14.47 -40.01
CA ASP A 176 8.64 14.83 -41.21
C ASP A 176 8.55 13.81 -42.35
N ASN A 177 8.40 12.52 -42.03
CA ASN A 177 8.34 11.43 -43.01
C ASN A 177 6.90 11.00 -43.35
N THR A 178 5.89 11.70 -42.85
CA THR A 178 4.49 11.30 -43.04
C THR A 178 4.06 11.51 -44.48
N ARG A 179 3.42 10.49 -45.06
CA ARG A 179 2.94 10.51 -46.45
C ARG A 179 1.41 10.51 -46.59
N ASN A 180 0.68 10.32 -45.48
CA ASN A 180 -0.78 10.38 -45.50
C ASN A 180 -1.26 11.84 -45.43
N ILE A 181 -2.46 12.10 -45.98
CA ILE A 181 -3.03 13.46 -46.05
C ILE A 181 -3.23 14.07 -44.66
N GLU A 182 -3.68 13.27 -43.68
CA GLU A 182 -3.93 13.74 -42.32
C GLU A 182 -2.65 14.24 -41.62
N GLY A 183 -1.55 13.49 -41.74
CA GLY A 183 -0.27 13.88 -41.16
C GLY A 183 0.39 15.01 -41.93
N MET A 184 0.24 15.07 -43.26
CA MET A 184 0.68 16.24 -44.04
C MET A 184 -0.11 17.50 -43.66
N ALA A 185 -1.42 17.38 -43.42
CA ALA A 185 -2.25 18.47 -42.93
C ALA A 185 -1.79 18.93 -41.53
N MET A 186 -1.48 18.00 -40.63
CA MET A 186 -0.91 18.29 -39.30
C MET A 186 0.43 18.99 -39.37
N LEU A 187 1.33 18.52 -40.25
CA LEU A 187 2.63 19.13 -40.44
C LEU A 187 2.50 20.55 -41.03
N SER A 188 1.59 20.75 -41.98
CA SER A 188 1.27 22.08 -42.53
C SER A 188 0.73 23.02 -41.44
N TYR A 189 -0.17 22.53 -40.59
CA TYR A 189 -0.67 23.27 -39.43
C TYR A 189 0.47 23.68 -38.48
N PHE A 190 1.37 22.75 -38.10
CA PHE A 190 2.52 23.06 -37.25
C PHE A 190 3.44 24.10 -37.86
N PHE A 191 3.72 24.01 -39.16
CA PHE A 191 4.48 25.04 -39.87
C PHE A 191 3.77 26.38 -39.81
N GLY A 192 2.46 26.42 -40.06
CA GLY A 192 1.69 27.66 -40.04
C GLY A 192 1.69 28.37 -38.69
N VAL A 193 1.50 27.61 -37.62
CA VAL A 193 1.47 28.16 -36.26
C VAL A 193 2.87 28.56 -35.81
N LYS A 194 3.88 27.69 -35.96
CA LYS A 194 5.27 28.03 -35.62
C LYS A 194 5.77 29.25 -36.40
N MET A 195 5.42 29.36 -37.69
CA MET A 195 5.79 30.50 -38.53
C MET A 195 5.22 31.82 -38.01
N SER A 196 3.96 31.84 -37.60
CA SER A 196 3.38 33.05 -37.02
C SER A 196 3.95 33.39 -35.64
N TYR A 197 4.34 32.39 -34.83
CA TYR A 197 5.07 32.66 -33.59
C TYR A 197 6.46 33.25 -33.87
N LEU A 198 7.19 32.73 -34.86
CA LEU A 198 8.47 33.30 -35.26
C LEU A 198 8.32 34.74 -35.77
N MET A 199 7.23 35.05 -36.48
CA MET A 199 6.90 36.41 -36.88
C MET A 199 6.65 37.33 -35.67
N ASP A 200 5.96 36.83 -34.64
CA ASP A 200 5.69 37.56 -33.41
C ASP A 200 6.95 37.89 -32.62
N ASP A 201 7.90 36.97 -32.63
CA ASP A 201 9.16 37.08 -31.91
C ASP A 201 10.26 37.74 -32.76
N GLY A 202 9.94 38.24 -33.97
CA GLY A 202 10.86 38.95 -34.85
C GLY A 202 11.87 38.06 -35.60
N ARG A 203 11.75 36.73 -35.49
CA ARG A 203 12.60 35.72 -36.13
C ARG A 203 12.23 35.48 -37.60
N LEU A 204 12.17 36.57 -38.38
CA LEU A 204 11.61 36.57 -39.75
C LEU A 204 12.34 35.68 -40.75
N LYS A 205 13.67 35.51 -40.62
CA LYS A 205 14.45 34.64 -41.50
C LYS A 205 14.07 33.17 -41.30
N GLU A 206 13.89 32.74 -40.05
CA GLU A 206 13.45 31.39 -39.72
C GLU A 206 11.99 31.16 -40.14
N ALA A 207 11.13 32.16 -39.94
CA ALA A 207 9.75 32.13 -40.43
C ALA A 207 9.71 31.95 -41.95
N LEU A 208 10.57 32.65 -42.70
CA LEU A 208 10.68 32.49 -44.15
C LEU A 208 11.08 31.06 -44.55
N THR A 209 12.13 30.52 -43.93
CA THR A 209 12.58 29.15 -44.21
C THR A 209 11.47 28.13 -43.96
N LEU A 210 10.72 28.30 -42.87
CA LEU A 210 9.59 27.44 -42.54
C LEU A 210 8.42 27.60 -43.52
N GLY A 211 8.13 28.84 -43.94
CA GLY A 211 7.10 29.15 -44.93
C GLY A 211 7.37 28.50 -46.29
N LEU A 212 8.62 28.53 -46.76
CA LEU A 212 9.02 27.86 -48.00
C LEU A 212 8.91 26.33 -47.89
N ARG A 213 9.24 25.77 -46.72
CA ARG A 213 9.05 24.33 -46.45
C ARG A 213 7.57 23.96 -46.46
N ARG A 214 6.71 24.82 -45.91
CA ARG A 214 5.25 24.64 -45.97
C ARG A 214 4.70 24.75 -47.38
N GLU A 215 5.18 25.70 -48.18
CA GLU A 215 4.79 25.83 -49.59
C GLU A 215 5.06 24.54 -50.37
N LYS A 216 6.27 23.98 -50.19
CA LYS A 216 6.65 22.70 -50.80
C LYS A 216 5.70 21.58 -50.37
N LEU A 217 5.39 21.47 -49.07
CA LEU A 217 4.45 20.48 -48.55
C LEU A 217 3.05 20.63 -49.15
N LEU A 218 2.53 21.86 -49.26
CA LEU A 218 1.21 22.10 -49.87
C LEU A 218 1.19 21.73 -51.36
N ASN A 219 2.28 21.99 -52.09
CA ASN A 219 2.42 21.57 -53.48
C ASN A 219 2.44 20.04 -53.62
N GLU A 220 3.12 19.33 -52.70
CA GLU A 220 3.11 17.86 -52.63
C GLU A 220 1.71 17.32 -52.29
N MET A 221 0.97 17.99 -51.40
CA MET A 221 -0.43 17.63 -51.11
C MET A 221 -1.32 17.83 -52.33
N LYS A 222 -1.16 18.95 -53.05
CA LYS A 222 -1.91 19.25 -54.28
C LYS A 222 -1.69 18.21 -55.38
N SER A 223 -0.47 17.72 -55.56
CA SER A 223 -0.16 16.71 -56.58
C SER A 223 -0.67 15.30 -56.25
N SER A 224 -1.06 15.04 -55.00
CA SER A 224 -1.56 13.72 -54.57
C SER A 224 -3.03 13.43 -54.94
N GLU A 225 -3.76 14.41 -55.52
CA GLU A 225 -5.20 14.40 -55.86
C GLU A 225 -6.18 14.04 -54.73
N LYS A 226 -5.70 13.75 -53.52
CA LYS A 226 -6.51 13.34 -52.36
C LYS A 226 -6.84 14.47 -51.40
N ALA A 227 -6.20 15.64 -51.54
CA ALA A 227 -6.42 16.78 -50.67
C ALA A 227 -7.63 17.62 -51.16
N PRO A 228 -8.60 17.98 -50.29
CA PRO A 228 -9.74 18.79 -50.71
C PRO A 228 -9.31 20.17 -51.22
N GLU A 229 -9.83 20.59 -52.38
CA GLU A 229 -9.47 21.88 -52.99
C GLU A 229 -9.76 23.07 -52.06
N LEU A 230 -10.93 23.07 -51.39
CA LEU A 230 -11.30 24.12 -50.45
C LEU A 230 -10.32 24.23 -49.27
N TYR A 231 -9.83 23.09 -48.78
CA TYR A 231 -8.83 23.07 -47.71
C TYR A 231 -7.50 23.66 -48.21
N LEU A 232 -7.04 23.26 -49.40
CA LEU A 232 -5.80 23.78 -49.97
C LEU A 232 -5.88 25.30 -50.22
N ASP A 233 -7.00 25.81 -50.75
CA ASP A 233 -7.22 27.24 -50.95
C ASP A 233 -7.05 28.04 -49.66
N GLN A 234 -7.64 27.57 -48.55
CA GLN A 234 -7.46 28.17 -47.22
C GLN A 234 -6.00 28.14 -46.75
N GLN A 235 -5.31 27.00 -46.92
CA GLN A 235 -3.92 26.87 -46.50
C GLN A 235 -2.98 27.78 -47.31
N TYR A 236 -3.21 27.91 -48.62
CA TYR A 236 -2.46 28.83 -49.48
C TYR A 236 -2.75 30.28 -49.13
N ALA A 237 -4.01 30.65 -48.89
CA ALA A 237 -4.37 32.01 -48.48
C ALA A 237 -3.64 32.42 -47.20
N TYR A 238 -3.65 31.56 -46.18
CA TYR A 238 -2.88 31.80 -44.96
C TYR A 238 -1.39 31.96 -45.28
N LEU A 239 -0.79 31.00 -45.99
CA LEU A 239 0.65 31.03 -46.28
C LEU A 239 1.06 32.29 -47.04
N TYR A 240 0.35 32.64 -48.10
CA TYR A 240 0.64 33.78 -48.95
C TYR A 240 0.51 35.11 -48.20
N SER A 241 -0.53 35.29 -47.37
CA SER A 241 -0.66 36.50 -46.54
C SER A 241 0.52 36.70 -45.59
N LYS A 242 1.02 35.62 -44.99
CA LYS A 242 2.19 35.67 -44.08
C LYS A 242 3.50 35.84 -44.84
N LEU A 243 3.69 35.19 -45.99
CA LEU A 243 4.87 35.38 -46.84
C LEU A 243 4.95 36.82 -47.34
N ALA A 244 3.83 37.43 -47.75
CA ALA A 244 3.77 38.84 -48.11
C ALA A 244 4.29 39.73 -46.97
N TYR A 245 3.81 39.51 -45.74
CA TYR A 245 4.32 40.21 -44.56
C TYR A 245 5.82 39.99 -44.33
N ILE A 246 6.28 38.73 -44.37
CA ILE A 246 7.69 38.38 -44.12
C ILE A 246 8.60 39.04 -45.15
N TYR A 247 8.28 38.94 -46.45
CA TYR A 247 9.06 39.55 -47.52
C TYR A 247 9.11 41.07 -47.41
N TYR A 248 7.98 41.71 -47.05
CA TYR A 248 7.92 43.16 -46.86
C TYR A 248 8.90 43.60 -45.77
N ASN A 249 8.85 42.95 -44.60
CA ASN A 249 9.73 43.30 -43.47
C ASN A 249 11.20 42.93 -43.69
N LEU A 250 11.50 42.06 -44.66
CA LEU A 250 12.86 41.77 -45.13
C LEU A 250 13.33 42.71 -46.25
N GLY A 251 12.54 43.73 -46.62
CA GLY A 251 12.86 44.72 -47.65
C GLY A 251 12.67 44.23 -49.09
N ARG A 252 12.04 43.07 -49.30
CA ARG A 252 11.79 42.48 -50.63
C ARG A 252 10.38 42.84 -51.12
N TYR A 253 10.16 44.11 -51.41
CA TYR A 253 8.82 44.66 -51.64
C TYR A 253 8.09 44.12 -52.87
N SER A 254 8.79 43.83 -53.97
CA SER A 254 8.19 43.24 -55.17
C SER A 254 7.62 41.85 -54.88
N LEU A 255 8.44 40.95 -54.33
CA LEU A 255 8.01 39.62 -53.91
C LEU A 255 6.86 39.70 -52.89
N ALA A 256 6.90 40.66 -51.97
CA ALA A 256 5.82 40.85 -51.01
C ALA A 256 4.48 41.18 -51.70
N ALA A 257 4.50 42.05 -52.71
CA ALA A 257 3.32 42.38 -53.51
C ALA A 257 2.83 41.16 -54.33
N ASP A 258 3.73 40.41 -54.97
CA ASP A 258 3.38 39.21 -55.74
C ASP A 258 2.67 38.16 -54.86
N PHE A 259 3.17 37.92 -53.64
CA PHE A 259 2.52 37.01 -52.70
C PHE A 259 1.18 37.55 -52.19
N TYR A 260 1.05 38.87 -52.03
CA TYR A 260 -0.23 39.46 -51.65
C TYR A 260 -1.27 39.36 -52.76
N GLU A 261 -0.88 39.53 -54.02
CA GLU A 261 -1.74 39.31 -55.18
C GLU A 261 -2.19 37.85 -55.27
N LYS A 262 -1.27 36.89 -55.07
CA LYS A 262 -1.62 35.47 -54.95
C LYS A 262 -2.62 35.19 -53.84
N PHE A 263 -2.45 35.86 -52.68
CA PHE A 263 -3.42 35.77 -51.59
C PHE A 263 -4.79 36.29 -52.05
N GLN A 264 -4.87 37.47 -52.67
CA GLN A 264 -6.12 38.05 -53.15
C GLN A 264 -6.85 37.18 -54.19
N GLY A 265 -6.11 36.37 -54.95
CA GLY A 265 -6.66 35.40 -55.91
C GLY A 265 -7.32 34.16 -55.28
N THR A 266 -7.17 33.93 -53.97
CA THR A 266 -7.80 32.79 -53.27
C THR A 266 -9.25 33.08 -52.90
N ALA A 267 -10.10 32.04 -52.83
CA ALA A 267 -11.47 32.22 -52.35
C ALA A 267 -11.49 32.58 -50.85
N ALA A 268 -10.57 31.99 -50.08
CA ALA A 268 -10.43 32.21 -48.65
C ALA A 268 -10.07 33.66 -48.28
N ALA A 269 -9.43 34.45 -49.15
CA ALA A 269 -9.11 35.86 -48.87
C ALA A 269 -10.34 36.73 -48.55
N SER A 270 -11.51 36.35 -49.04
CA SER A 270 -12.77 37.06 -48.76
C SER A 270 -13.48 36.62 -47.48
N THR A 271 -13.04 35.52 -46.85
CA THR A 271 -13.60 35.02 -45.59
C THR A 271 -13.18 35.90 -44.41
N PRO A 272 -13.95 35.93 -43.29
CA PRO A 272 -13.56 36.67 -42.10
C PRO A 272 -12.14 36.32 -41.59
N ASP A 273 -11.78 35.04 -41.60
CA ASP A 273 -10.45 34.59 -41.19
C ASP A 273 -9.36 35.05 -42.19
N GLY A 274 -9.59 34.88 -43.50
CA GLY A 274 -8.64 35.31 -44.52
C GLY A 274 -8.39 36.82 -44.53
N LYS A 275 -9.44 37.63 -44.38
CA LYS A 275 -9.33 39.08 -44.20
C LYS A 275 -8.46 39.42 -43.00
N TYR A 276 -8.70 38.76 -41.87
CA TYR A 276 -7.87 38.95 -40.68
C TYR A 276 -6.42 38.52 -40.91
N ASP A 277 -6.19 37.42 -41.62
CA ASP A 277 -4.86 36.88 -41.88
C ASP A 277 -3.96 37.83 -42.64
N ALA A 278 -4.54 38.68 -43.51
CA ALA A 278 -3.88 39.76 -44.24
C ALA A 278 -3.52 40.99 -43.40
N THR A 279 -4.11 41.16 -42.21
CA THR A 279 -3.90 42.34 -41.36
C THR A 279 -2.43 42.66 -41.05
N PRO A 280 -1.51 41.70 -40.84
CA PRO A 280 -0.10 42.02 -40.61
C PRO A 280 0.53 42.76 -41.79
N TYR A 281 0.30 42.29 -43.01
CA TYR A 281 0.83 42.89 -44.22
C TYR A 281 0.21 44.27 -44.46
N LEU A 282 -1.12 44.38 -44.37
CA LEU A 282 -1.84 45.66 -44.49
C LEU A 282 -1.34 46.71 -43.50
N PHE A 283 -1.05 46.29 -42.26
CA PHE A 283 -0.47 47.17 -41.27
C PHE A 283 0.93 47.64 -41.66
N ALA A 284 1.78 46.73 -42.18
CA ALA A 284 3.15 47.05 -42.59
C ALA A 284 3.20 48.06 -43.75
N ILE A 285 2.26 47.99 -44.69
CA ILE A 285 2.15 48.93 -45.82
C ILE A 285 1.38 50.23 -45.45
N GLY A 286 0.96 50.40 -44.20
CA GLY A 286 0.29 51.61 -43.71
C GLY A 286 -1.22 51.70 -44.00
N GLN A 287 -1.86 50.61 -44.45
CA GLN A 287 -3.30 50.58 -44.71
C GLN A 287 -4.12 50.31 -43.44
N TYR A 288 -4.03 51.22 -42.46
CA TYR A 288 -4.60 51.02 -41.13
C TYR A 288 -6.14 50.95 -41.10
N GLN A 289 -6.84 51.64 -42.02
CA GLN A 289 -8.29 51.57 -42.09
C GLN A 289 -8.75 50.19 -42.57
N ALA A 290 -8.10 49.63 -43.60
CA ALA A 290 -8.37 48.27 -44.07
C ALA A 290 -8.11 47.21 -42.97
N VAL A 291 -7.12 47.44 -42.10
CA VAL A 291 -6.90 46.57 -40.92
C VAL A 291 -8.12 46.57 -39.99
N LEU A 292 -8.72 47.74 -39.73
CA LEU A 292 -9.93 47.83 -38.89
C LEU A 292 -11.12 47.14 -39.54
N ASP A 293 -11.32 47.38 -40.84
CA ASP A 293 -12.43 46.79 -41.61
C ASP A 293 -12.30 45.26 -41.63
N ASN A 294 -11.08 44.74 -41.82
CA ASN A 294 -10.80 43.30 -41.79
C ASN A 294 -10.96 42.68 -40.39
N CYS A 295 -10.73 43.44 -39.32
CA CYS A 295 -10.97 42.96 -37.95
C CYS A 295 -12.46 42.92 -37.60
N TYR A 296 -13.29 43.74 -38.24
CA TYR A 296 -14.69 43.92 -37.88
C TYR A 296 -15.52 42.64 -38.02
N ASP A 297 -15.44 41.97 -39.18
CA ASP A 297 -16.21 40.77 -39.48
C ASP A 297 -15.92 39.67 -38.47
N LEU A 298 -14.63 39.38 -38.24
CA LEU A 298 -14.21 38.33 -37.33
C LEU A 298 -14.51 38.67 -35.86
N LYS A 299 -14.36 39.94 -35.46
CA LYS A 299 -14.77 40.38 -34.12
C LYS A 299 -16.25 40.13 -33.86
N ASN A 300 -17.11 40.32 -34.85
CA ASN A 300 -18.54 40.08 -34.71
C ASN A 300 -18.89 38.59 -34.60
N VAL A 301 -18.13 37.72 -35.28
CA VAL A 301 -18.22 36.27 -35.08
C VAL A 301 -17.93 35.92 -33.61
N PHE A 302 -16.80 36.40 -33.08
CA PHE A 302 -16.41 36.13 -31.68
C PHE A 302 -17.33 36.75 -30.63
N LYS A 303 -17.94 37.92 -30.89
CA LYS A 303 -18.89 38.54 -29.96
C LYS A 303 -20.11 37.68 -29.68
N GLN A 304 -20.48 36.79 -30.61
CA GLN A 304 -21.59 35.85 -30.45
C GLN A 304 -21.14 34.56 -29.74
N GLN A 305 -19.90 34.49 -29.27
CA GLN A 305 -19.21 33.28 -28.80
C GLN A 305 -18.33 33.60 -27.57
N ASP A 306 -17.33 32.75 -27.28
CA ASP A 306 -16.41 32.92 -26.16
C ASP A 306 -15.42 34.08 -26.42
N THR A 307 -15.55 35.16 -25.64
CA THR A 307 -14.66 36.33 -25.71
C THR A 307 -13.50 36.29 -24.70
N ILE A 308 -13.53 35.35 -23.75
CA ILE A 308 -12.53 35.22 -22.69
C ILE A 308 -11.45 34.22 -23.13
N ASN A 309 -10.62 34.66 -24.08
CA ASN A 309 -9.46 33.92 -24.58
C ASN A 309 -8.42 34.86 -25.25
N TYR A 310 -7.23 34.30 -25.50
CA TYR A 310 -6.15 35.04 -26.16
C TYR A 310 -6.53 35.49 -27.57
N GLN A 311 -7.27 34.68 -28.34
CA GLN A 311 -7.65 34.96 -29.75
C GLN A 311 -8.42 36.28 -29.88
N TYR A 312 -9.52 36.42 -29.13
CA TYR A 312 -10.33 37.64 -29.12
C TYR A 312 -9.53 38.85 -28.63
N ARG A 313 -8.73 38.68 -27.57
CA ARG A 313 -7.81 39.72 -27.09
C ARG A 313 -6.84 40.16 -28.20
N GLY A 314 -6.39 39.25 -29.05
CA GLY A 314 -5.54 39.54 -30.20
C GLY A 314 -6.17 40.39 -31.27
N ILE A 315 -7.46 40.17 -31.56
CA ILE A 315 -8.23 41.02 -32.45
C ILE A 315 -8.26 42.45 -31.89
N LEU A 316 -8.66 42.60 -30.62
CA LEU A 316 -8.73 43.91 -29.95
C LEU A 316 -7.38 44.64 -29.95
N GLN A 317 -6.28 43.91 -29.71
CA GLN A 317 -4.94 44.49 -29.75
C GLN A 317 -4.54 44.98 -31.15
N LYS A 318 -4.93 44.27 -32.22
CA LYS A 318 -4.68 44.73 -33.59
C LYS A 318 -5.49 45.99 -33.90
N GLU A 319 -6.76 46.05 -33.48
CA GLU A 319 -7.58 47.25 -33.60
C GLU A 319 -6.97 48.43 -32.83
N ILE A 320 -6.50 48.22 -31.59
CA ILE A 320 -5.81 49.26 -30.81
C ILE A 320 -4.62 49.82 -31.58
N LYS A 321 -3.78 48.96 -32.18
CA LYS A 321 -2.62 49.42 -32.96
C LYS A 321 -3.05 50.24 -34.18
N ALA A 322 -4.05 49.79 -34.92
CA ALA A 322 -4.55 50.50 -36.10
C ALA A 322 -5.18 51.84 -35.71
N CYS A 323 -5.99 51.89 -34.65
CA CYS A 323 -6.57 53.12 -34.11
C CYS A 323 -5.50 54.10 -33.60
N LEU A 324 -4.43 53.60 -32.95
CA LEU A 324 -3.29 54.43 -32.55
C LEU A 324 -2.59 55.05 -33.76
N ALA A 325 -2.34 54.27 -34.82
CA ALA A 325 -1.74 54.76 -36.05
C ALA A 325 -2.62 55.81 -36.75
N LEU A 326 -3.95 55.68 -36.65
CA LEU A 326 -4.94 56.65 -37.13
C LEU A 326 -5.24 57.79 -36.14
N LYS A 327 -4.56 57.85 -35.00
CA LYS A 327 -4.75 58.85 -33.92
C LYS A 327 -6.20 58.90 -33.37
N ARG A 328 -6.93 57.78 -33.36
CA ARG A 328 -8.29 57.65 -32.81
C ARG A 328 -8.26 57.27 -31.34
N TYR A 329 -7.89 58.21 -30.47
CA TYR A 329 -7.61 57.91 -29.05
C TYR A 329 -8.85 57.48 -28.24
N ASP A 330 -10.05 57.97 -28.54
CA ASP A 330 -11.27 57.57 -27.84
C ASP A 330 -11.59 56.08 -28.03
N GLN A 331 -11.44 55.60 -29.26
CA GLN A 331 -11.61 54.18 -29.58
C GLN A 331 -10.54 53.33 -28.90
N VAL A 332 -9.31 53.82 -28.78
CA VAL A 332 -8.23 53.14 -28.07
C VAL A 332 -8.57 52.97 -26.58
N ALA A 333 -9.13 53.98 -25.94
CA ALA A 333 -9.54 53.90 -24.54
C ALA A 333 -10.59 52.79 -24.32
N ALA A 334 -11.66 52.79 -25.13
CA ALA A 334 -12.72 51.78 -25.07
C ALA A 334 -12.19 50.36 -25.34
N LEU A 335 -11.33 50.19 -26.35
CA LEU A 335 -10.74 48.90 -26.68
C LEU A 335 -9.79 48.40 -25.58
N ARG A 336 -9.02 49.30 -24.94
CA ARG A 336 -8.14 48.94 -23.82
C ARG A 336 -8.95 48.46 -22.61
N GLU A 337 -10.06 49.11 -22.29
CA GLU A 337 -10.96 48.67 -21.23
C GLU A 337 -11.50 47.26 -21.51
N ALA A 338 -11.90 46.99 -22.76
CA ALA A 338 -12.31 45.65 -23.17
C ALA A 338 -11.19 44.60 -23.01
N VAL A 339 -9.95 44.94 -23.39
CA VAL A 339 -8.78 44.06 -23.21
C VAL A 339 -8.49 43.78 -21.73
N ILE A 340 -8.62 44.78 -20.85
CA ILE A 340 -8.45 44.60 -19.40
C ILE A 340 -9.50 43.62 -18.88
N LYS A 341 -10.79 43.84 -19.18
CA LYS A 341 -11.88 42.93 -18.76
C LYS A 341 -11.66 41.49 -19.19
N VAL A 342 -11.22 41.27 -20.43
CA VAL A 342 -10.88 39.93 -20.95
C VAL A 342 -9.68 39.35 -20.19
N SER A 343 -8.63 40.14 -19.96
CA SER A 343 -7.41 39.67 -19.31
C SER A 343 -7.63 39.33 -17.84
N ASP A 344 -8.38 40.15 -17.11
CA ASP A 344 -8.75 39.91 -15.70
C ASP A 344 -9.60 38.64 -15.58
N SER A 345 -10.56 38.45 -16.48
CA SER A 345 -11.40 37.25 -16.50
C SER A 345 -10.60 35.97 -16.80
N MET A 346 -9.60 36.06 -17.69
CA MET A 346 -8.67 34.94 -17.97
C MET A 346 -7.83 34.62 -16.73
N TYR A 347 -7.27 35.64 -16.08
CA TYR A 347 -6.45 35.48 -14.88
C TYR A 347 -7.24 34.89 -13.70
N LEU A 348 -8.46 35.36 -13.47
CA LEU A 348 -9.34 34.82 -12.44
C LEU A 348 -9.64 33.33 -12.68
N ARG A 349 -9.94 32.93 -13.92
CA ARG A 349 -10.15 31.52 -14.27
C ARG A 349 -8.95 30.65 -13.95
N GLU A 350 -7.75 31.10 -14.31
CA GLU A 350 -6.51 30.35 -14.04
C GLU A 350 -6.23 30.26 -12.53
N LYS A 351 -6.47 31.34 -11.79
CA LYS A 351 -6.38 31.36 -10.33
C LYS A 351 -7.34 30.37 -9.68
N ASP A 352 -8.60 30.34 -10.12
CA ASP A 352 -9.61 29.42 -9.59
C ASP A 352 -9.23 27.95 -9.90
N ALA A 353 -8.75 27.67 -11.12
CA ALA A 353 -8.26 26.35 -11.50
C ALA A 353 -7.05 25.93 -10.64
N ALA A 354 -6.09 26.83 -10.41
CA ALA A 354 -4.94 26.60 -9.53
C ALA A 354 -5.37 26.27 -8.09
N ALA A 355 -6.35 27.00 -7.55
CA ALA A 355 -6.88 26.76 -6.20
C ALA A 355 -7.52 25.37 -6.08
N ILE A 356 -8.34 24.95 -7.05
CA ILE A 356 -9.01 23.64 -7.06
C ILE A 356 -7.99 22.48 -7.06
N GLU A 357 -6.87 22.62 -7.78
CA GLU A 357 -5.83 21.57 -7.74
C GLU A 357 -5.03 21.60 -6.45
N LEU A 358 -4.71 22.78 -5.91
CA LEU A 358 -4.00 22.83 -4.64
C LEU A 358 -4.82 22.12 -3.55
N ASP A 359 -6.14 22.32 -3.57
CA ASP A 359 -7.09 21.60 -2.71
C ASP A 359 -7.07 20.09 -3.00
N ALA A 360 -7.14 19.67 -4.27
CA ALA A 360 -7.08 18.26 -4.64
C ALA A 360 -5.74 17.58 -4.28
N ILE A 361 -4.60 18.25 -4.50
CA ILE A 361 -3.26 17.78 -4.11
C ILE A 361 -3.18 17.64 -2.59
N TYR A 362 -3.73 18.62 -1.86
CA TYR A 362 -3.78 18.57 -0.41
C TYR A 362 -4.61 17.37 0.08
N GLU A 363 -5.81 17.17 -0.46
CA GLU A 363 -6.65 16.01 -0.13
C GLU A 363 -5.96 14.67 -0.47
N VAL A 364 -5.29 14.59 -1.62
CA VAL A 364 -4.56 13.37 -2.03
C VAL A 364 -3.39 13.11 -1.08
N ASN A 365 -2.58 14.12 -0.78
CA ASN A 365 -1.46 14.01 0.15
C ASN A 365 -1.94 13.63 1.57
N GLU A 366 -3.09 14.17 2.00
CA GLU A 366 -3.69 13.79 3.28
C GLU A 366 -4.13 12.32 3.28
N LYS A 367 -4.75 11.84 2.20
CA LYS A 367 -5.10 10.42 2.03
C LYS A 367 -3.87 9.52 1.99
N GLU A 368 -2.80 9.92 1.29
CA GLU A 368 -1.54 9.17 1.24
C GLU A 368 -0.89 9.08 2.63
N ALA A 369 -0.86 10.18 3.38
CA ALA A 369 -0.37 10.18 4.76
C ALA A 369 -1.17 9.23 5.66
N ARG A 370 -2.51 9.20 5.52
CA ARG A 370 -3.38 8.24 6.22
C ARG A 370 -3.09 6.79 5.82
N ILE A 371 -2.81 6.52 4.54
CA ILE A 371 -2.46 5.17 4.06
C ILE A 371 -1.11 4.73 4.67
N VAL A 372 -0.12 5.62 4.70
CA VAL A 372 1.20 5.32 5.29
C VAL A 372 1.08 5.02 6.80
N GLU A 373 0.27 5.80 7.53
CA GLU A 373 0.00 5.53 8.94
C GLU A 373 -0.67 4.17 9.14
N GLN A 374 -1.69 3.85 8.33
CA GLN A 374 -2.35 2.54 8.37
C GLN A 374 -1.39 1.38 8.05
N ASP A 375 -0.52 1.52 7.06
CA ASP A 375 0.49 0.51 6.71
C ASP A 375 1.49 0.28 7.86
N PHE A 376 1.90 1.36 8.54
CA PHE A 376 2.72 1.26 9.75
C PHE A 376 1.99 0.50 10.87
N GLN A 377 0.73 0.85 11.16
CA GLN A 377 -0.08 0.15 12.15
C GLN A 377 -0.27 -1.33 11.82
N LEU A 378 -0.48 -1.67 10.55
CA LEU A 378 -0.58 -3.05 10.08
C LEU A 378 0.72 -3.83 10.30
N LYS A 379 1.87 -3.22 10.00
CA LYS A 379 3.19 -3.83 10.25
C LYS A 379 3.42 -4.08 11.73
N VAL A 380 3.13 -3.10 12.59
CA VAL A 380 3.24 -3.24 14.05
C VAL A 380 2.34 -4.37 14.54
N ARG A 381 1.06 -4.39 14.12
CA ARG A 381 0.11 -5.46 14.49
C ARG A 381 0.59 -6.83 14.07
N ASN A 382 1.11 -6.99 12.85
CA ASN A 382 1.61 -8.27 12.36
C ASN A 382 2.83 -8.74 13.16
N ILE A 383 3.77 -7.85 13.47
CA ILE A 383 4.93 -8.16 14.32
C ILE A 383 4.46 -8.60 15.71
N SER A 384 3.52 -7.87 16.33
CA SER A 384 2.95 -8.24 17.63
C SER A 384 2.27 -9.62 17.61
N LEU A 385 1.52 -9.94 16.56
CA LEU A 385 0.90 -11.27 16.41
C LEU A 385 1.94 -12.39 16.32
N VAL A 386 3.04 -12.19 15.59
CA VAL A 386 4.13 -13.16 15.51
C VAL A 386 4.76 -13.39 16.89
N PHE A 387 4.99 -12.32 17.66
CA PHE A 387 5.49 -12.43 19.04
C PHE A 387 4.53 -13.19 19.95
N ILE A 388 3.23 -12.89 19.88
CA ILE A 388 2.22 -13.59 20.69
C ILE A 388 2.21 -15.09 20.35
N VAL A 389 2.19 -15.45 19.07
CA VAL A 389 2.26 -16.86 18.64
C VAL A 389 3.55 -17.52 19.16
N GLY A 390 4.70 -16.86 19.04
CA GLY A 390 5.97 -17.37 19.57
C GLY A 390 5.93 -17.64 21.08
N ILE A 391 5.37 -16.71 21.86
CA ILE A 391 5.21 -16.87 23.32
C ILE A 391 4.29 -18.05 23.64
N THR A 392 3.17 -18.19 22.93
CA THR A 392 2.24 -19.32 23.16
C THR A 392 2.88 -20.67 22.86
N LEU A 393 3.66 -20.78 21.78
CA LEU A 393 4.38 -22.01 21.44
C LEU A 393 5.45 -22.36 22.49
N LEU A 394 6.19 -21.36 22.99
CA LEU A 394 7.14 -21.55 24.07
C LEU A 394 6.46 -22.05 25.36
N ALA A 395 5.33 -21.44 25.74
CA ALA A 395 4.56 -21.88 26.91
C ALA A 395 4.09 -23.34 26.78
N LEU A 396 3.56 -23.70 25.60
CA LEU A 396 3.13 -25.08 25.31
C LEU A 396 4.31 -26.07 25.38
N PHE A 397 5.48 -25.68 24.90
CA PHE A 397 6.70 -26.50 25.00
C PHE A 397 7.10 -26.77 26.46
N PHE A 398 7.06 -25.76 27.33
CA PHE A 398 7.36 -25.94 28.76
C PHE A 398 6.33 -26.83 29.46
N LEU A 399 5.03 -26.64 29.18
CA LEU A 399 3.97 -27.49 29.73
C LEU A 399 4.16 -28.95 29.30
N TRP A 400 4.48 -29.20 28.03
CA TRP A 400 4.79 -30.54 27.55
C TRP A 400 6.02 -31.14 28.25
N ARG A 401 7.09 -30.36 28.46
CA ARG A 401 8.29 -30.82 29.18
C ARG A 401 7.98 -31.19 30.64
N ILE A 402 7.19 -30.39 31.34
CA ILE A 402 6.77 -30.65 32.72
C ILE A 402 5.94 -31.94 32.77
N TRP A 403 5.02 -32.12 31.82
CA TRP A 403 4.23 -33.35 31.73
C TRP A 403 5.10 -34.59 31.54
N LEU A 404 6.10 -34.55 30.64
CA LEU A 404 7.05 -35.66 30.43
C LEU A 404 7.86 -35.97 31.70
N GLN A 405 8.32 -34.94 32.41
CA GLN A 405 9.05 -35.12 33.68
C GLN A 405 8.15 -35.77 34.74
N ASN A 406 6.91 -35.34 34.87
CA ASN A 406 5.95 -35.92 35.82
C ASN A 406 5.64 -37.38 35.52
N CYS A 407 5.45 -37.75 34.24
CA CYS A 407 5.30 -39.14 33.84
C CYS A 407 6.53 -39.98 34.22
N THR A 408 7.73 -39.43 34.03
CA THR A 408 8.98 -40.10 34.41
C THR A 408 9.09 -40.30 35.92
N ILE A 409 8.76 -39.27 36.72
CA ILE A 409 8.80 -39.34 38.19
C ILE A 409 7.80 -40.39 38.71
N LYS A 410 6.58 -40.44 38.16
CA LYS A 410 5.58 -41.45 38.56
C LYS A 410 6.08 -42.88 38.34
N ASN A 411 6.71 -43.15 37.19
CA ASN A 411 7.24 -44.48 36.89
C ASN A 411 8.38 -44.88 37.84
N LYS A 412 9.27 -43.93 38.19
CA LYS A 412 10.35 -44.19 39.15
C LYS A 412 9.82 -44.44 40.57
N ASN A 413 8.83 -43.66 41.01
CA ASN A 413 8.23 -43.84 42.33
C ASN A 413 7.55 -45.21 42.48
N ARG A 414 6.86 -45.69 41.42
CA ARG A 414 6.27 -47.04 41.41
C ARG A 414 7.30 -48.14 41.60
N ALA A 415 8.43 -48.08 40.90
CA ALA A 415 9.50 -49.07 41.03
C ALA A 415 10.14 -49.08 42.43
N LEU A 416 10.32 -47.91 43.05
CA LEU A 416 10.86 -47.82 44.40
C LEU A 416 9.90 -48.37 45.46
N VAL A 417 8.58 -48.15 45.32
CA VAL A 417 7.59 -48.74 46.24
C VAL A 417 7.62 -50.27 46.18
N GLN A 418 7.73 -50.86 44.99
CA GLN A 418 7.88 -52.31 44.84
C GLN A 418 9.08 -52.84 45.63
N TYR A 419 10.25 -52.22 45.46
CA TYR A 419 11.46 -52.60 46.18
C TYR A 419 11.33 -52.50 47.71
N ILE A 420 10.73 -51.42 48.22
CA ILE A 420 10.51 -51.24 49.67
C ILE A 420 9.55 -52.30 50.22
N ASN A 421 8.55 -52.69 49.42
CA ASN A 421 7.57 -53.68 49.82
C ASN A 421 8.18 -55.09 49.92
N GLU A 422 9.05 -55.45 48.97
CA GLU A 422 9.80 -56.70 48.99
C GLU A 422 10.74 -56.78 50.20
N GLU A 423 11.50 -55.71 50.48
CA GLU A 423 12.42 -55.64 51.63
C GLU A 423 11.69 -55.82 52.98
N LEU A 424 10.53 -55.18 53.13
CA LEU A 424 9.74 -55.29 54.37
C LEU A 424 9.06 -56.66 54.52
N ALA A 425 8.71 -57.33 53.43
CA ALA A 425 8.19 -58.70 53.48
C ALA A 425 9.27 -59.66 53.99
N PHE A 426 10.51 -59.52 53.49
CA PHE A 426 11.65 -60.32 53.93
C PHE A 426 11.97 -60.12 55.43
N GLN A 427 11.89 -58.88 55.93
CA GLN A 427 12.10 -58.60 57.36
C GLN A 427 11.01 -59.22 58.25
N LYS A 428 9.74 -59.27 57.80
CA LYS A 428 8.65 -59.91 58.55
C LYS A 428 8.84 -61.43 58.66
N GLU A 429 9.29 -62.09 57.60
CA GLU A 429 9.56 -63.55 57.61
C GLU A 429 10.70 -63.92 58.58
N ILE A 430 11.73 -63.07 58.68
CA ILE A 430 12.83 -63.24 59.65
C ILE A 430 12.34 -63.07 61.10
N ASP A 431 11.51 -62.06 61.36
CA ASP A 431 10.98 -61.78 62.71
C ASP A 431 9.99 -62.86 63.21
N GLU A 432 9.26 -63.54 62.31
CA GLU A 432 8.37 -64.66 62.68
C GLU A 432 9.13 -65.96 63.02
N SER A 433 10.28 -66.18 62.37
CA SER A 433 11.13 -67.36 62.59
C SER A 433 11.83 -67.38 63.98
N GLN A 434 11.78 -66.28 64.74
CA GLN A 434 12.45 -66.15 66.05
C GLN A 434 11.52 -66.31 67.27
N LYS A 435 10.24 -66.69 67.10
CA LYS A 435 9.26 -66.87 68.19
C LYS A 435 8.92 -68.34 68.48
N GLN A 436 9.78 -69.09 69.20
CA GLN A 436 9.33 -70.33 69.88
C GLN A 436 10.26 -70.75 71.04
N PRO A 437 9.78 -70.74 72.31
CA PRO A 437 10.26 -71.72 73.30
C PRO A 437 9.13 -72.25 74.23
N ASP A 438 9.10 -73.57 74.49
CA ASP A 438 9.05 -74.17 75.85
C ASP A 438 8.90 -75.71 75.84
N LEU A 439 9.51 -76.38 76.83
CA LEU A 439 8.90 -77.43 77.70
C LEU A 439 9.97 -78.15 78.56
N LEU A 440 10.00 -77.87 79.88
CA LEU A 440 9.68 -78.82 80.98
C LEU A 440 10.11 -78.25 82.36
N GLU A 441 9.06 -78.05 83.18
CA GLU A 441 8.88 -77.98 84.64
C GLU A 441 9.91 -78.73 85.54
N GLN A 442 10.09 -78.52 86.87
CA GLN A 442 9.21 -78.03 87.96
C GLN A 442 10.00 -77.85 89.29
N SER A 443 9.43 -77.05 90.20
CA SER A 443 9.44 -77.16 91.68
C SER A 443 10.63 -76.67 92.54
N GLY A 444 10.31 -75.84 93.55
CA GLY A 444 10.80 -76.03 94.92
C GLY A 444 11.70 -74.95 95.55
N ASP A 445 11.07 -73.93 96.15
CA ASP A 445 11.38 -73.23 97.42
C ASP A 445 12.80 -72.78 97.87
N CYS A 446 12.81 -71.54 98.40
CA CYS A 446 13.54 -70.97 99.55
C CYS A 446 15.07 -71.22 99.71
N VAL A 447 15.94 -70.24 99.98
CA VAL A 447 16.03 -69.39 101.19
C VAL A 447 17.06 -68.26 100.93
N SER A 448 16.83 -67.12 101.60
CA SER A 448 17.67 -65.93 101.80
C SER A 448 19.13 -66.17 102.24
N LEU A 449 19.99 -65.14 102.08
CA LEU A 449 20.96 -64.55 103.04
C LEU A 449 21.92 -63.64 102.24
N SER A 450 21.76 -62.32 102.29
CA SER A 450 22.37 -61.35 103.21
C SER A 450 23.85 -61.02 102.90
N ASP A 451 24.04 -59.75 102.51
CA ASP A 451 25.17 -58.82 102.68
C ASP A 451 26.55 -59.35 103.07
N SER A 452 27.55 -58.99 102.25
CA SER A 452 28.73 -58.25 102.75
C SER A 452 29.56 -57.69 101.58
N GLU A 453 29.94 -56.43 101.73
CA GLU A 453 30.83 -55.62 100.91
C GLU A 453 32.23 -56.26 100.69
N LEU A 454 32.89 -55.96 99.57
CA LEU A 454 34.21 -55.29 99.54
C LEU A 454 34.76 -55.18 98.10
N GLU A 455 35.50 -54.09 97.93
CA GLU A 455 35.97 -53.43 96.70
C GLU A 455 37.15 -54.11 95.97
N GLU A 456 37.28 -53.69 94.70
CA GLU A 456 38.50 -53.53 93.87
C GLU A 456 39.39 -54.73 93.50
N THR A 457 39.46 -55.05 92.20
CA THR A 457 40.62 -54.72 91.31
C THR A 457 40.49 -55.27 89.87
N VAL A 458 40.47 -54.33 88.92
CA VAL A 458 40.97 -54.26 87.53
C VAL A 458 41.33 -55.55 86.72
N SER A 459 40.52 -55.77 85.66
CA SER A 459 40.83 -56.06 84.24
C SER A 459 41.52 -57.35 83.77
N SER A 460 40.77 -58.29 83.17
CA SER A 460 40.69 -58.52 81.71
C SER A 460 39.76 -59.72 81.40
N ASN A 461 38.71 -59.53 80.59
CA ASN A 461 37.90 -60.59 79.97
C ASN A 461 36.83 -60.00 79.00
N ASN A 462 37.28 -59.35 77.91
CA ASN A 462 36.42 -58.65 76.95
C ASN A 462 35.54 -59.56 76.07
N GLU A 463 35.89 -60.84 75.90
CA GLU A 463 35.12 -61.79 75.06
C GLU A 463 33.83 -62.27 75.75
N THR A 464 33.91 -62.56 77.04
CA THR A 464 32.73 -62.85 77.89
C THR A 464 31.80 -61.65 78.02
N GLU A 465 32.32 -60.41 77.93
CA GLU A 465 31.50 -59.21 78.01
C GLU A 465 30.64 -59.02 76.75
N CYS A 466 31.14 -59.41 75.57
CA CYS A 466 30.41 -59.29 74.29
C CYS A 466 29.22 -60.24 74.20
N GLU A 467 29.39 -61.52 74.54
CA GLU A 467 28.30 -62.50 74.55
C GLU A 467 27.24 -62.17 75.60
N VAL A 468 27.66 -61.70 76.77
CA VAL A 468 26.73 -61.20 77.80
C VAL A 468 25.98 -59.97 77.28
N ASN A 469 26.65 -59.02 76.62
CA ASN A 469 26.01 -57.85 76.03
C ASN A 469 25.02 -58.23 74.91
N LYS A 470 25.28 -59.28 74.14
CA LYS A 470 24.38 -59.78 73.09
C LYS A 470 23.10 -60.38 73.68
N VAL A 471 23.21 -61.22 74.71
CA VAL A 471 22.03 -61.77 75.42
C VAL A 471 21.22 -60.67 76.09
N ILE A 472 21.90 -59.69 76.69
CA ILE A 472 21.26 -58.52 77.28
C ILE A 472 20.54 -57.68 76.21
N PHE A 473 21.18 -57.45 75.07
CA PHE A 473 20.57 -56.74 73.94
C PHE A 473 19.37 -57.51 73.38
N GLN A 474 19.43 -58.83 73.24
CA GLN A 474 18.30 -59.64 72.77
C GLN A 474 17.08 -59.53 73.70
N LYS A 475 17.31 -59.58 75.02
CA LYS A 475 16.23 -59.35 76.00
C LYS A 475 15.65 -57.93 75.88
N LEU A 476 16.51 -56.93 75.69
CA LEU A 476 16.10 -55.55 75.50
C LEU A 476 15.35 -55.32 74.17
N ASP A 477 15.85 -55.85 73.06
CA ASP A 477 15.22 -55.81 71.73
C ASP A 477 13.84 -56.47 71.77
N PHE A 478 13.75 -57.65 72.40
CA PHE A 478 12.49 -58.34 72.61
C PHE A 478 11.50 -57.49 73.43
N LEU A 479 11.93 -56.88 74.53
CA LEU A 479 11.08 -56.00 75.34
C LEU A 479 10.64 -54.75 74.56
N ILE A 480 11.57 -54.07 73.87
CA ILE A 480 11.29 -52.88 73.07
C ILE A 480 10.28 -53.20 71.96
N LYS A 481 10.44 -54.32 71.26
CA LYS A 481 9.54 -54.74 70.19
C LYS A 481 8.19 -55.23 70.72
N LYS A 482 8.17 -56.08 71.77
CA LYS A 482 6.94 -56.66 72.34
C LYS A 482 6.03 -55.60 72.96
N GLU A 483 6.60 -54.70 73.76
CA GLU A 483 5.84 -53.62 74.41
C GLU A 483 5.71 -52.38 73.50
N LYS A 484 6.24 -52.44 72.27
CA LYS A 484 6.27 -51.33 71.31
C LYS A 484 6.76 -50.01 71.92
N LEU A 485 7.76 -50.08 72.80
CA LEU A 485 8.27 -48.92 73.55
C LEU A 485 8.77 -47.80 72.62
N TYR A 486 9.27 -48.18 71.44
CA TYR A 486 9.75 -47.25 70.42
C TYR A 486 8.65 -46.30 69.90
N LEU A 487 7.36 -46.58 70.11
CA LEU A 487 6.27 -45.65 69.73
C LEU A 487 6.13 -44.47 70.68
N SER A 488 6.68 -44.54 71.90
CA SER A 488 6.72 -43.40 72.81
C SER A 488 7.81 -42.43 72.37
N ALA A 489 7.44 -41.17 72.13
CA ALA A 489 8.39 -40.11 71.79
C ALA A 489 9.26 -39.70 73.00
N ASP A 490 8.77 -39.92 74.22
CA ASP A 490 9.43 -39.57 75.48
C ASP A 490 10.38 -40.65 76.00
N LEU A 491 10.53 -41.76 75.27
CA LEU A 491 11.41 -42.86 75.68
C LEU A 491 12.87 -42.37 75.78
N THR A 492 13.37 -42.26 77.01
CA THR A 492 14.75 -41.84 77.25
C THR A 492 15.68 -43.04 77.36
N ARG A 493 16.97 -42.77 77.16
CA ARG A 493 18.04 -43.74 77.39
C ARG A 493 18.00 -44.28 78.81
N ASP A 494 17.80 -43.41 79.80
CA ASP A 494 17.82 -43.79 81.21
C ASP A 494 16.67 -44.75 81.58
N ASP A 495 15.53 -44.66 80.89
CA ASP A 495 14.41 -45.59 81.07
C ASP A 495 14.78 -47.02 80.65
N LEU A 496 15.51 -47.16 79.55
CA LEU A 496 15.96 -48.46 79.04
C LEU A 496 17.14 -49.01 79.86
N VAL A 497 18.05 -48.12 80.29
CA VAL A 497 19.20 -48.48 81.12
C VAL A 497 18.76 -49.05 82.47
N LYS A 498 17.75 -48.43 83.11
CA LYS A 498 17.18 -48.92 84.38
C LYS A 498 16.54 -50.30 84.27
N ARG A 499 15.88 -50.61 83.15
CA ARG A 499 15.24 -51.92 82.92
C ARG A 499 16.25 -53.05 82.76
N VAL A 500 17.46 -52.73 82.30
CA VAL A 500 18.51 -53.70 81.97
C VAL A 500 19.63 -53.74 83.02
N ARG A 501 19.62 -52.81 83.99
CA ARG A 501 20.58 -52.70 85.11
C ARG A 501 22.04 -52.68 84.65
N VAL A 502 22.34 -51.98 83.56
CA VAL A 502 23.71 -51.74 83.06
C VAL A 502 24.09 -50.28 83.25
N ASN A 503 25.38 -49.95 83.29
CA ASN A 503 25.79 -48.55 83.32
C ASN A 503 25.62 -47.89 81.94
N ASN A 504 25.58 -46.56 81.93
CA ASN A 504 25.34 -45.79 80.71
C ASN A 504 26.41 -46.09 79.64
N THR A 505 27.70 -46.13 79.97
CA THR A 505 28.77 -46.39 78.98
C THR A 505 28.61 -47.75 78.29
N ARG A 506 28.36 -48.81 79.07
CA ARG A 506 28.15 -50.18 78.58
C ARG A 506 26.89 -50.30 77.73
N PHE A 507 25.82 -49.59 78.07
CA PHE A 507 24.60 -49.54 77.26
C PHE A 507 24.84 -48.95 75.85
N ALA A 508 25.61 -47.86 75.74
CA ALA A 508 25.91 -47.26 74.42
C ALA A 508 26.73 -48.22 73.56
N LYS A 509 27.74 -48.83 74.17
CA LYS A 509 28.62 -49.80 73.52
C LYS A 509 27.81 -51.00 73.01
N MET A 510 26.99 -51.59 73.88
CA MET A 510 26.10 -52.70 73.55
C MET A 510 25.15 -52.39 72.38
N ILE A 511 24.45 -51.25 72.40
CA ILE A 511 23.54 -50.87 71.31
C ILE A 511 24.29 -50.71 69.99
N LYS A 512 25.45 -50.03 70.01
CA LYS A 512 26.24 -49.80 68.80
C LYS A 512 26.80 -51.08 68.21
N GLU A 513 27.27 -52.00 69.05
CA GLU A 513 27.80 -53.31 68.62
C GLU A 513 26.72 -54.19 67.98
N ASN A 514 25.49 -54.18 68.51
CA ASN A 514 24.43 -55.06 68.03
C ASN A 514 23.57 -54.47 66.90
N THR A 515 23.50 -53.14 66.77
CA THR A 515 22.62 -52.48 65.78
C THR A 515 23.39 -51.70 64.72
N GLY A 516 24.71 -51.55 64.89
CA GLY A 516 25.55 -50.70 64.03
C GLY A 516 25.30 -49.19 64.21
N THR A 517 24.35 -48.78 65.05
CA THR A 517 23.95 -47.37 65.23
C THR A 517 23.80 -47.01 66.71
N ASN A 518 23.59 -45.73 67.02
CA ASN A 518 23.25 -45.33 68.39
C ASN A 518 21.77 -45.63 68.70
N LEU A 519 21.37 -45.50 69.98
CA LEU A 519 19.99 -45.78 70.42
C LEU A 519 18.95 -45.03 69.59
N SER A 520 19.18 -43.75 69.29
CA SER A 520 18.27 -42.94 68.48
C SER A 520 18.15 -43.47 67.05
N GLY A 521 19.25 -43.91 66.43
CA GLY A 521 19.27 -44.52 65.11
C GLY A 521 18.49 -45.83 65.06
N TYR A 522 18.71 -46.71 66.04
CA TYR A 522 18.00 -47.98 66.18
C TYR A 522 16.48 -47.77 66.40
N LEU A 523 16.09 -46.91 67.35
CA LEU A 523 14.68 -46.58 67.60
C LEU A 523 14.03 -45.94 66.36
N ASN A 524 14.70 -44.99 65.70
CA ASN A 524 14.16 -44.35 64.50
C ASN A 524 14.00 -45.35 63.34
N SER A 525 14.84 -46.38 63.23
CA SER A 525 14.67 -47.43 62.23
C SER A 525 13.38 -48.23 62.46
N LEU A 526 13.11 -48.62 63.73
CA LEU A 526 11.87 -49.31 64.12
C LEU A 526 10.64 -48.43 63.91
N ARG A 527 10.71 -47.16 64.35
CA ARG A 527 9.66 -46.15 64.16
C ARG A 527 9.32 -45.97 62.68
N LEU A 528 10.33 -45.87 61.80
CA LEU A 528 10.11 -45.75 60.35
C LEU A 528 9.52 -47.02 59.73
N ASN A 529 9.95 -48.22 60.14
CA ASN A 529 9.35 -49.46 59.64
C ASN A 529 7.86 -49.52 60.00
N TYR A 530 7.53 -49.14 61.24
CA TYR A 530 6.14 -49.04 61.68
C TYR A 530 5.37 -47.94 60.94
N ALA A 531 5.99 -46.80 60.65
CA ALA A 531 5.38 -45.74 59.83
C ALA A 531 5.05 -46.21 58.41
N ILE A 532 5.95 -46.99 57.78
CA ILE A 532 5.70 -47.57 56.45
C ILE A 532 4.57 -48.59 56.51
N GLN A 533 4.50 -49.39 57.58
CA GLN A 533 3.39 -50.32 57.80
C GLN A 533 2.05 -49.58 57.96
N LEU A 534 2.00 -48.54 58.81
CA LEU A 534 0.80 -47.71 58.97
C LEU A 534 0.37 -47.02 57.66
N LEU A 535 1.33 -46.58 56.84
CA LEU A 535 1.04 -46.01 55.52
C LEU A 535 0.35 -47.00 54.57
N LYS A 536 0.55 -48.31 54.76
CA LYS A 536 -0.10 -49.38 53.98
C LYS A 536 -1.44 -49.79 54.57
N GLU A 537 -1.48 -49.99 55.89
CA GLU A 537 -2.67 -50.50 56.58
C GLU A 537 -3.76 -49.42 56.73
N HIS A 538 -3.36 -48.16 56.85
CA HIS A 538 -4.24 -47.01 57.07
C HIS A 538 -3.96 -45.86 56.08
N PRO A 539 -4.24 -46.06 54.77
CA PRO A 539 -4.02 -45.03 53.76
C PRO A 539 -4.89 -43.77 53.97
N GLU A 540 -5.93 -43.83 54.80
CA GLU A 540 -6.77 -42.69 55.18
C GLU A 540 -6.10 -41.75 56.19
N TYR A 541 -5.07 -42.19 56.91
CA TYR A 541 -4.43 -41.36 57.93
C TYR A 541 -3.60 -40.23 57.33
N THR A 542 -3.63 -39.06 57.99
CA THR A 542 -2.76 -37.94 57.60
C THR A 542 -1.30 -38.28 57.87
N LEU A 543 -0.37 -37.76 57.06
CA LEU A 543 1.07 -38.00 57.27
C LEU A 543 1.54 -37.55 58.66
N ARG A 544 0.89 -36.50 59.20
CA ARG A 544 1.13 -36.03 60.57
C ARG A 544 0.69 -37.06 61.61
N ALA A 545 -0.52 -37.61 61.47
CA ALA A 545 -1.02 -38.64 62.37
C ALA A 545 -0.14 -39.90 62.34
N ILE A 546 0.37 -40.29 61.17
CA ILE A 546 1.28 -41.43 61.03
C ILE A 546 2.62 -41.15 61.72
N ALA A 547 3.22 -39.97 61.49
CA ALA A 547 4.47 -39.60 62.15
C ALA A 547 4.34 -39.60 63.68
N GLU A 548 3.27 -39.00 64.20
CA GLU A 548 2.96 -38.98 65.64
C GLU A 548 2.72 -40.40 66.18
N SER A 549 1.94 -41.22 65.48
CA SER A 549 1.65 -42.61 65.87
C SER A 549 2.89 -43.51 65.84
N SER A 550 3.88 -43.17 65.02
CA SER A 550 5.17 -43.84 64.97
C SER A 550 6.20 -43.28 65.95
N GLY A 551 5.82 -42.37 66.86
CA GLY A 551 6.72 -41.81 67.88
C GLY A 551 7.69 -40.75 67.36
N ILE A 552 7.38 -40.09 66.23
CA ILE A 552 8.18 -39.01 65.62
C ILE A 552 7.36 -37.71 65.62
N ASN A 553 7.65 -36.83 66.59
CA ASN A 553 6.86 -35.60 66.80
C ASN A 553 7.15 -34.45 65.82
N SER A 554 8.22 -34.54 65.03
CA SER A 554 8.65 -33.48 64.11
C SER A 554 8.44 -33.91 62.66
N MET A 555 7.55 -33.21 61.94
CA MET A 555 7.30 -33.47 60.52
C MET A 555 8.55 -33.29 59.63
N PRO A 556 9.37 -32.21 59.78
CA PRO A 556 10.63 -32.10 59.03
C PRO A 556 11.58 -33.28 59.29
N THR A 557 11.66 -33.74 60.55
CA THR A 557 12.46 -34.89 60.93
C THR A 557 11.90 -36.18 60.31
N PHE A 558 10.59 -36.38 60.35
CA PHE A 558 9.91 -37.50 59.70
C PHE A 558 10.17 -37.52 58.18
N HIS A 559 9.99 -36.39 57.49
CA HIS A 559 10.25 -36.29 56.06
C HIS A 559 11.70 -36.63 55.70
N ASN A 560 12.68 -36.10 56.44
CA ASN A 560 14.09 -36.35 56.19
C ASN A 560 14.47 -37.81 56.48
N LEU A 561 14.03 -38.34 57.61
CA LEU A 561 14.29 -39.73 58.01
C LEU A 561 13.64 -40.73 57.05
N PHE A 562 12.39 -40.48 56.66
CA PHE A 562 11.66 -41.33 55.72
C PHE A 562 12.30 -41.30 54.33
N ARG A 563 12.65 -40.11 53.81
CA ARG A 563 13.34 -39.97 52.52
C ARG A 563 14.74 -40.57 52.54
N SER A 564 15.47 -40.42 53.63
CA SER A 564 16.80 -41.04 53.78
C SER A 564 16.72 -42.57 53.79
N LYS A 565 15.63 -43.16 54.31
CA LYS A 565 15.45 -44.61 54.36
C LYS A 565 14.84 -45.21 53.09
N THR A 566 13.89 -44.51 52.46
CA THR A 566 13.08 -45.04 51.34
C THR A 566 13.44 -44.43 49.98
N GLY A 567 14.23 -43.36 49.93
CA GLY A 567 14.55 -42.63 48.71
C GLY A 567 13.46 -41.66 48.23
N MET A 568 12.26 -41.67 48.83
CA MET A 568 11.12 -40.82 48.44
C MET A 568 10.46 -40.13 49.64
N THR A 569 9.67 -39.10 49.40
CA THR A 569 8.91 -38.45 50.47
C THR A 569 7.73 -39.34 50.94
N PRO A 570 7.28 -39.22 52.20
CA PRO A 570 6.11 -39.96 52.70
C PRO A 570 4.85 -39.78 51.83
N LEU A 571 4.65 -38.61 51.23
CA LEU A 571 3.51 -38.33 50.35
C LEU A 571 3.64 -39.05 49.01
N GLU A 572 4.83 -39.05 48.41
CA GLU A 572 5.12 -39.80 47.19
C GLU A 572 4.93 -41.30 47.41
N PHE A 573 5.40 -41.82 48.56
CA PHE A 573 5.20 -43.21 48.94
C PHE A 573 3.72 -43.53 49.10
N LYS A 574 2.97 -42.71 49.83
CA LYS A 574 1.53 -42.90 50.05
C LYS A 574 0.74 -42.93 48.72
N ASN A 575 1.02 -41.99 47.82
CA ASN A 575 0.35 -41.92 46.53
C ASN A 575 0.72 -43.11 45.65
N ALA A 576 2.01 -43.46 45.57
CA ALA A 576 2.47 -44.60 44.77
C ALA A 576 1.98 -45.95 45.32
N GLN A 577 1.87 -46.10 46.64
CA GLN A 577 1.28 -47.27 47.30
C GLN A 577 -0.23 -47.38 46.99
N SER A 578 -0.99 -46.29 47.08
CA SER A 578 -2.41 -46.30 46.70
C SER A 578 -2.66 -46.65 45.22
N GLU A 579 -1.74 -46.28 44.32
CA GLU A 579 -1.79 -46.68 42.91
C GLU A 579 -1.39 -48.16 42.71
N PHE A 580 -0.56 -48.73 43.58
CA PHE A 580 -0.17 -50.14 43.56
C PHE A 580 -1.29 -51.05 44.08
N ASP A 581 -1.98 -50.66 45.15
CA ASP A 581 -3.06 -51.46 45.77
C ASP A 581 -4.38 -51.44 44.97
N ASN A 582 -4.55 -50.48 44.05
CA ASN A 582 -5.70 -50.39 43.13
C ASN A 582 -5.51 -51.16 41.81
N LYS A 583 -4.41 -51.90 41.67
CA LYS A 583 -4.07 -52.73 40.51
C LYS A 583 -4.13 -54.20 40.88
#